data_AF-A0A4Y2RB10-F1
#
_entry.id   AF-A0A4Y2RB10-F1
#
_cell.length_a   1.000
_cell.length_b   1.000
_cell.length_c   1.000
_cell.angle_alpha   90.00
_cell.angle_beta   90.00
_cell.angle_gamma   90.00
#
_symmetry.space_group_name_H-M   'P 1'
#
loop_
_entity.id
_entity.type
_entity.pdbx_description
1 polymer ?
#
loop_
_entity_poly.entity_id
_entity_poly.type
_entity_poly.pdbx_seq_one_letter_code
_entity_poly.pdbx_strand_id
1 'polypeptide(L)'
;MSPFPLSLLNEEGMRKGTKSFLFSAFTPTKIDAIQGKNNFVVVDGGHLLHKVVWQRNMNFGDITKSYLTYLQTHFGSNIAVAFDGYPSDVNGKSTKSAERIRRSNLHSSHEMIFNEATCPEISQEQFLANERNKVRFIDLLKKFLQKTNVTVKQAVEDTDVLIVKAAVSVKSQYDNIFVVGENIDFLVLLTGLTPMKENLYFQKCGIGGRLMCYTPQCHLNTNSAE
;
A
#
# COMPACT_ATOMS: atom_id res chain seq x y z
N MET A 1 -19.10 -35.20 -2.34
CA MET A 1 -17.81 -35.35 -1.64
C MET A 1 -17.42 -33.99 -1.11
N SER A 2 -17.31 -33.83 0.21
CA SER A 2 -16.83 -32.56 0.80
C SER A 2 -15.36 -32.39 0.39
N PRO A 3 -14.96 -31.27 -0.24
CA PRO A 3 -13.58 -31.05 -0.58
C PRO A 3 -12.82 -30.80 0.72
N PHE A 4 -11.96 -31.74 1.11
CA PHE A 4 -11.00 -31.48 2.17
C PHE A 4 -10.22 -30.21 1.82
N PRO A 5 -10.04 -29.28 2.77
CA PRO A 5 -9.28 -28.08 2.52
C PRO A 5 -7.85 -28.48 2.11
N LEU A 6 -7.38 -27.86 1.04
CA LEU A 6 -6.02 -28.06 0.57
C LEU A 6 -5.02 -27.77 1.70
N SER A 7 -3.97 -28.59 1.81
CA SER A 7 -2.90 -28.41 2.79
C SER A 7 -2.43 -26.96 2.83
N LEU A 8 -2.24 -26.40 4.03
CA LEU A 8 -1.71 -25.05 4.22
C LEU A 8 -0.30 -24.89 3.61
N LEU A 9 0.41 -26.00 3.38
CA LEU A 9 1.77 -26.04 2.83
C LEU A 9 1.79 -26.61 1.40
N ASN A 10 2.75 -26.17 0.60
CA ASN A 10 3.18 -26.72 -0.70
C ASN A 10 4.70 -26.95 -0.71
N GLU A 11 5.26 -27.43 -1.82
CA GLU A 11 6.71 -27.70 -1.97
C GLU A 11 7.59 -26.44 -1.77
N GLU A 12 7.01 -25.25 -1.90
CA GLU A 12 7.68 -23.96 -1.72
C GLU A 12 7.43 -23.31 -0.33
N GLY A 13 6.71 -23.97 0.58
CA GLY A 13 6.38 -23.45 1.92
C GLY A 13 4.88 -23.22 2.13
N MET A 14 4.47 -22.10 2.74
CA MET A 14 3.04 -21.82 3.01
C MET A 14 2.32 -21.39 1.73
N ARG A 15 1.15 -21.98 1.43
CA ARG A 15 0.33 -21.61 0.28
C ARG A 15 -0.10 -20.16 0.38
N LYS A 16 0.02 -19.44 -0.73
CA LYS A 16 -0.45 -18.06 -0.84
C LYS A 16 -1.97 -18.02 -0.75
N GLY A 17 -2.50 -17.31 0.24
CA GLY A 17 -3.94 -17.10 0.37
C GLY A 17 -4.48 -16.15 -0.71
N THR A 18 -5.61 -16.50 -1.33
CA THR A 18 -6.31 -15.65 -2.31
C THR A 18 -7.25 -14.66 -1.61
N LYS A 19 -6.68 -13.81 -0.73
CA LYS A 19 -7.45 -12.85 0.07
C LYS A 19 -8.26 -11.86 -0.78
N SER A 20 -7.78 -11.52 -1.98
CA SER A 20 -8.42 -10.55 -2.88
C SER A 20 -9.82 -10.96 -3.34
N PHE A 21 -10.19 -12.23 -3.26
CA PHE A 21 -11.56 -12.68 -3.56
C PHE A 21 -12.60 -12.00 -2.66
N LEU A 22 -12.22 -11.62 -1.44
CA LEU A 22 -13.10 -10.91 -0.50
C LEU A 22 -13.61 -9.58 -1.06
N PHE A 23 -12.93 -8.93 -2.02
CA PHE A 23 -13.48 -7.74 -2.68
C PHE A 23 -14.82 -7.99 -3.36
N SER A 24 -15.10 -9.23 -3.81
CA SER A 24 -16.38 -9.59 -4.41
C SER A 24 -17.54 -9.57 -3.40
N ALA A 25 -17.23 -9.69 -2.11
CA ALA A 25 -18.20 -9.59 -1.04
C ALA A 25 -18.56 -8.13 -0.72
N PHE A 26 -17.81 -7.13 -1.19
CA PHE A 26 -18.11 -5.72 -0.95
C PHE A 26 -18.63 -5.02 -2.20
N THR A 27 -19.72 -4.28 -2.07
CA THR A 27 -20.23 -3.43 -3.16
C THR A 27 -19.42 -2.13 -3.25
N PRO A 28 -18.87 -1.74 -4.42
CA PRO A 28 -18.23 -0.44 -4.58
C PRO A 28 -19.22 0.73 -4.41
N THR A 29 -18.77 1.80 -3.78
CA THR A 29 -19.50 3.06 -3.64
C THR A 29 -19.19 3.99 -4.83
N LYS A 30 -20.21 4.71 -5.30
CA LYS A 30 -20.03 5.72 -6.36
C LYS A 30 -19.26 6.92 -5.81
N ILE A 31 -18.15 7.28 -6.47
CA ILE A 31 -17.28 8.40 -6.07
C ILE A 31 -18.04 9.73 -6.11
N ASP A 32 -18.91 9.92 -7.11
CA ASP A 32 -19.70 11.15 -7.28
C ASP A 32 -20.69 11.41 -6.12
N ALA A 33 -20.96 10.40 -5.29
CA ALA A 33 -21.80 10.55 -4.10
C ALA A 33 -21.04 11.08 -2.88
N ILE A 34 -19.70 11.16 -2.93
CA ILE A 34 -18.85 11.63 -1.84
C ILE A 34 -18.80 13.16 -1.89
N GLN A 35 -19.45 13.81 -0.93
CA GLN A 35 -19.51 15.26 -0.81
C GLN A 35 -18.42 15.76 0.16
N GLY A 36 -17.80 16.91 -0.13
CA GLY A 36 -16.80 17.54 0.75
C GLY A 36 -15.66 18.15 -0.03
N LYS A 37 -15.12 19.27 0.45
CA LYS A 37 -14.02 20.00 -0.20
C LYS A 37 -12.69 19.77 0.50
N ASN A 38 -12.70 19.50 1.80
CA ASN A 38 -11.50 19.27 2.59
C ASN A 38 -11.24 17.77 2.78
N ASN A 39 -10.55 17.17 1.82
CA ASN A 39 -10.23 15.74 1.84
C ASN A 39 -8.81 15.50 2.39
N PHE A 40 -8.61 14.35 3.03
CA PHE A 40 -7.29 13.85 3.43
C PHE A 40 -7.04 12.46 2.88
N VAL A 41 -5.81 12.19 2.45
CA VAL A 41 -5.46 10.91 1.81
C VAL A 41 -4.30 10.25 2.55
N VAL A 42 -4.50 9.00 2.97
CA VAL A 42 -3.45 8.12 3.49
C VAL A 42 -3.10 7.09 2.42
N VAL A 43 -1.86 7.15 1.91
CA VAL A 43 -1.38 6.29 0.83
C VAL A 43 -0.47 5.20 1.39
N ASP A 44 -0.74 3.96 1.00
CA ASP A 44 0.19 2.85 1.19
C ASP A 44 1.47 3.08 0.38
N GLY A 45 2.60 3.18 1.10
CA GLY A 45 3.91 3.36 0.50
C GLY A 45 4.32 2.18 -0.37
N GLY A 46 3.92 0.95 -0.03
CA GLY A 46 4.15 -0.23 -0.86
C GLY A 46 3.45 -0.12 -2.21
N HIS A 47 2.17 0.28 -2.20
CA HIS A 47 1.42 0.61 -3.40
C HIS A 47 2.08 1.73 -4.22
N LEU A 48 2.44 2.84 -3.57
CA LEU A 48 3.03 4.01 -4.21
C LEU A 48 4.30 3.65 -4.99
N LEU A 49 5.19 2.83 -4.40
CA LEU A 49 6.45 2.41 -5.01
C LEU A 49 6.28 1.79 -6.40
N HIS A 50 5.17 1.09 -6.65
CA HIS A 50 4.89 0.44 -7.93
C HIS A 50 3.97 1.25 -8.87
N LYS A 51 3.39 2.37 -8.40
CA LYS A 51 2.53 3.22 -9.23
C LYS A 51 3.29 4.26 -10.05
N VAL A 52 4.40 4.75 -9.52
CA VAL A 52 5.22 5.75 -10.20
C VAL A 52 6.20 5.05 -11.12
N VAL A 53 6.09 5.30 -12.42
CA VAL A 53 6.94 4.69 -13.45
C VAL A 53 8.24 5.48 -13.58
N TRP A 54 9.38 4.79 -13.46
CA TRP A 54 10.69 5.40 -13.63
C TRP A 54 11.03 5.54 -15.12
N GLN A 55 11.19 6.77 -15.60
CA GLN A 55 11.60 7.01 -16.98
C GLN A 55 13.09 6.71 -17.17
N ARG A 56 13.49 6.41 -18.41
CA ARG A 56 14.91 6.24 -18.74
C ARG A 56 15.71 7.50 -18.45
N ASN A 57 16.95 7.33 -17.99
CA ASN A 57 17.91 8.40 -17.70
C ASN A 57 17.50 9.37 -16.57
N MET A 58 16.54 8.99 -15.71
CA MET A 58 16.28 9.74 -14.48
C MET A 58 17.25 9.31 -13.38
N ASN A 59 17.81 10.28 -12.66
CA ASN A 59 18.52 9.98 -11.41
C ASN A 59 17.52 9.78 -10.25
N PHE A 60 17.98 9.23 -9.13
CA PHE A 60 17.12 8.99 -7.97
C PHE A 60 16.48 10.27 -7.40
N GLY A 61 17.14 11.42 -7.49
CA GLY A 61 16.58 12.72 -7.12
C GLY A 61 15.37 13.07 -7.97
N ASP A 62 15.47 12.96 -9.29
CA ASP A 62 14.37 13.20 -10.20
C ASP A 62 13.25 12.16 -10.03
N ILE A 63 13.60 10.90 -9.78
CA ILE A 63 12.64 9.86 -9.43
C ILE A 63 11.85 10.27 -8.18
N THR A 64 12.50 10.71 -7.10
CA THR A 64 11.80 11.15 -5.88
C THR A 64 10.88 12.36 -6.12
N LYS A 65 11.27 13.28 -7.03
CA LYS A 65 10.38 14.36 -7.47
C LYS A 65 9.15 13.82 -8.20
N SER A 66 9.29 12.81 -9.06
CA SER A 66 8.14 12.17 -9.71
C SER A 66 7.17 11.56 -8.72
N TYR A 67 7.65 11.00 -7.60
CA TYR A 67 6.78 10.52 -6.52
C TYR A 67 5.98 11.66 -5.89
N LEU A 68 6.62 12.80 -5.60
CA LEU A 68 5.92 13.98 -5.07
C LEU A 68 4.90 14.52 -6.07
N THR A 69 5.28 14.67 -7.34
CA THR A 69 4.37 15.12 -8.40
C THR A 69 3.16 14.18 -8.51
N TYR A 70 3.39 12.87 -8.52
CA TYR A 70 2.30 11.89 -8.53
C TYR A 70 1.35 12.09 -7.35
N LEU A 71 1.88 12.19 -6.13
CA LEU A 71 1.06 12.40 -4.93
C LEU A 71 0.22 13.68 -5.03
N GLN A 72 0.85 14.80 -5.40
CA GLN A 72 0.16 16.10 -5.48
C GLN A 72 -0.88 16.16 -6.59
N THR A 73 -0.56 15.63 -7.77
CA THR A 73 -1.47 15.62 -8.92
C THR A 73 -2.68 14.72 -8.69
N HIS A 74 -2.50 13.57 -8.03
CA HIS A 74 -3.58 12.60 -7.83
C HIS A 74 -4.39 12.81 -6.55
N PHE A 75 -3.80 13.36 -5.50
CA PHE A 75 -4.42 13.40 -4.16
C PHE A 75 -4.42 14.80 -3.51
N GLY A 76 -3.79 15.81 -4.12
CA GLY A 76 -3.75 17.19 -3.61
C GLY A 76 -2.68 17.43 -2.53
N SER A 77 -2.94 18.32 -1.58
CA SER A 77 -1.92 18.74 -0.59
C SER A 77 -2.02 17.99 0.75
N ASN A 78 -3.18 17.47 1.09
CA ASN A 78 -3.48 16.85 2.38
C ASN A 78 -3.17 15.35 2.36
N ILE A 79 -1.88 15.02 2.37
CA ILE A 79 -1.41 13.65 2.14
C ILE A 79 -0.54 13.15 3.30
N ALA A 80 -0.79 11.92 3.72
CA ALA A 80 0.14 11.10 4.48
C ALA A 80 0.52 9.84 3.67
N VAL A 81 1.81 9.51 3.66
CA VAL A 81 2.33 8.25 3.09
C VAL A 81 2.85 7.38 4.22
N ALA A 82 2.52 6.09 4.22
CA ALA A 82 2.98 5.16 5.24
C ALA A 82 3.75 3.98 4.63
N PHE A 83 5.02 3.82 5.01
CA PHE A 83 5.87 2.74 4.54
C PHE A 83 5.94 1.58 5.54
N ASP A 84 6.12 0.37 5.01
CA ASP A 84 6.50 -0.80 5.81
C ASP A 84 7.85 -0.58 6.51
N GLY A 85 7.99 -1.25 7.64
CA GLY A 85 9.25 -1.32 8.36
C GLY A 85 10.08 -2.53 7.97
N TYR A 86 11.39 -2.35 8.03
CA TYR A 86 12.39 -3.39 7.79
C TYR A 86 13.31 -3.46 9.01
N PRO A 87 12.89 -4.10 10.12
CA PRO A 87 13.76 -4.23 11.28
C PRO A 87 14.95 -5.12 10.88
N SER A 88 16.15 -4.67 11.21
CA SER A 88 17.39 -5.41 10.95
C SER A 88 17.57 -6.60 11.92
N ASP A 89 16.78 -6.64 12.99
CA ASP A 89 16.91 -7.48 14.18
C ASP A 89 15.76 -8.49 14.35
N VAL A 90 14.89 -8.67 13.34
CA VAL A 90 13.84 -9.67 13.44
C VAL A 90 14.46 -11.07 13.42
N ASN A 91 14.42 -11.70 14.58
CA ASN A 91 14.94 -13.02 14.89
C ASN A 91 14.20 -14.17 14.16
N GLY A 92 13.90 -14.02 12.87
CA GLY A 92 13.15 -14.96 12.02
C GLY A 92 11.65 -15.09 12.35
N LYS A 93 11.18 -14.55 13.48
CA LYS A 93 9.85 -14.79 14.06
C LYS A 93 8.72 -13.87 13.55
N SER A 94 8.92 -13.08 12.50
CA SER A 94 7.82 -12.31 11.89
C SER A 94 6.96 -13.20 11.01
N THR A 95 5.63 -13.05 11.07
CA THR A 95 4.70 -13.75 10.16
C THR A 95 4.91 -13.36 8.69
N LYS A 96 5.62 -12.25 8.41
CA LYS A 96 5.99 -11.82 7.05
C LYS A 96 7.36 -12.33 6.59
N SER A 97 8.19 -12.92 7.47
CA SER A 97 9.56 -13.35 7.11
C SER A 97 9.55 -14.40 5.98
N ALA A 98 8.65 -15.39 6.07
CA ALA A 98 8.50 -16.42 5.04
C ALA A 98 8.11 -15.83 3.68
N GLU A 99 7.15 -14.88 3.65
CA GLU A 99 6.73 -14.23 2.40
C GLU A 99 7.82 -13.31 1.83
N ARG A 100 8.60 -12.64 2.70
CA ARG A 100 9.78 -11.85 2.30
C ARG A 100 10.86 -12.73 1.68
N ILE A 101 11.23 -13.83 2.34
CA ILE A 101 12.20 -14.82 1.85
C ILE A 101 11.73 -15.40 0.51
N ARG A 102 10.47 -15.82 0.40
CA ARG A 102 9.90 -16.34 -0.85
C ARG A 102 10.02 -15.34 -2.01
N ARG A 103 9.76 -14.05 -1.77
CA ARG A 103 9.92 -12.98 -2.79
C ARG A 103 11.39 -12.73 -3.13
N SER A 104 12.27 -12.72 -2.14
CA SER A 104 13.71 -12.50 -2.35
C SER A 104 14.35 -13.61 -3.18
N ASN A 105 13.94 -14.87 -2.96
CA ASN A 105 14.41 -16.02 -3.73
C ASN A 105 13.93 -16.01 -5.18
N LEU A 106 12.77 -15.40 -5.44
CA LEU A 106 12.20 -15.29 -6.79
C LEU A 106 12.88 -14.19 -7.62
N HIS A 107 13.46 -13.19 -6.95
CA HIS A 107 13.98 -11.99 -7.58
C HIS A 107 15.35 -11.61 -7.00
N SER A 108 16.38 -12.27 -7.51
CA SER A 108 17.77 -11.93 -7.22
C SER A 108 18.20 -10.76 -8.10
N SER A 109 18.39 -9.58 -7.52
CA SER A 109 19.10 -8.46 -8.16
C SER A 109 20.25 -7.98 -7.26
N HIS A 110 21.26 -7.39 -7.89
CA HIS A 110 22.46 -6.91 -7.19
C HIS A 110 22.12 -5.72 -6.28
N GLU A 111 22.76 -5.69 -5.11
CA GLU A 111 22.69 -4.54 -4.23
C GLU A 111 23.38 -3.33 -4.88
N MET A 112 22.73 -2.17 -4.83
CA MET A 112 23.22 -0.92 -5.40
C MET A 112 23.45 0.10 -4.28
N ILE A 113 24.67 0.64 -4.21
CA ILE A 113 24.94 1.86 -3.45
C ILE A 113 24.67 3.04 -4.38
N PHE A 114 23.88 4.02 -3.95
CA PHE A 114 23.53 5.16 -4.79
C PHE A 114 23.31 6.43 -3.97
N ASN A 115 23.31 7.56 -4.66
CA ASN A 115 22.91 8.87 -4.13
C ASN A 115 21.85 9.50 -5.05
N GLU A 116 21.40 10.72 -4.73
CA GLU A 116 20.39 11.45 -5.52
C GLU A 116 20.79 11.66 -6.98
N ALA A 117 22.09 11.80 -7.28
CA ALA A 117 22.57 12.03 -8.65
C ALA A 117 22.80 10.74 -9.45
N THR A 118 22.67 9.57 -8.82
CA THR A 118 22.90 8.28 -9.47
C THR A 118 21.70 7.89 -10.34
N CYS A 119 21.94 7.39 -11.55
CA CYS A 119 20.90 6.82 -12.41
C CYS A 119 20.81 5.29 -12.18
N PRO A 120 19.61 4.72 -12.04
CA PRO A 120 19.46 3.28 -11.93
C PRO A 120 19.84 2.59 -13.24
N GLU A 121 20.79 1.65 -13.17
CA GLU A 121 21.24 0.83 -14.30
C GLU A 121 20.30 -0.35 -14.61
N ILE A 122 19.49 -0.73 -13.62
CA ILE A 122 18.54 -1.84 -13.68
C ILE A 122 17.10 -1.33 -13.72
N SER A 123 16.16 -2.18 -14.13
CA SER A 123 14.74 -1.79 -14.17
C SER A 123 14.20 -1.52 -12.76
N GLN A 124 13.13 -0.73 -12.67
CA GLN A 124 12.43 -0.44 -11.42
C GLN A 124 12.01 -1.74 -10.70
N GLU A 125 11.49 -2.71 -11.44
CA GLU A 125 11.06 -4.00 -10.90
C GLU A 125 12.22 -4.77 -10.30
N GLN A 126 13.35 -4.84 -11.01
CA GLN A 126 14.57 -5.49 -10.51
C GLN A 126 15.12 -4.76 -9.28
N PHE A 127 15.12 -3.43 -9.30
CA PHE A 127 15.61 -2.63 -8.19
C PHE A 127 14.77 -2.82 -6.93
N LEU A 128 13.44 -2.69 -7.05
CA LEU A 128 12.50 -2.79 -5.92
C LEU A 128 12.34 -4.22 -5.40
N ALA A 129 12.77 -5.23 -6.16
CA ALA A 129 12.74 -6.61 -5.72
C ALA A 129 13.84 -6.95 -4.70
N ASN A 130 14.96 -6.23 -4.72
CA ASN A 130 15.99 -6.36 -3.69
C ASN A 130 15.62 -5.53 -2.46
N GLU A 131 15.49 -6.19 -1.31
CA GLU A 131 15.06 -5.54 -0.07
C GLU A 131 16.01 -4.43 0.38
N ARG A 132 17.33 -4.60 0.24
CA ARG A 132 18.32 -3.59 0.65
C ARG A 132 18.21 -2.33 -0.21
N ASN A 133 18.05 -2.51 -1.53
CA ASN A 133 17.82 -1.42 -2.47
C ASN A 133 16.52 -0.68 -2.14
N LYS A 134 15.45 -1.44 -1.88
CA LYS A 134 14.14 -0.92 -1.51
C LYS A 134 14.20 -0.12 -0.20
N VAL A 135 14.86 -0.63 0.84
CA VAL A 135 15.04 0.06 2.12
C VAL A 135 15.76 1.40 1.91
N ARG A 136 16.88 1.40 1.20
CA ARG A 136 17.63 2.63 0.91
C ARG A 136 16.82 3.64 0.13
N PHE A 137 16.05 3.17 -0.85
CA PHE A 137 15.19 4.05 -1.64
C PHE A 137 14.04 4.62 -0.83
N ILE A 138 13.41 3.81 0.04
CA ILE A 138 12.38 4.29 0.98
C ILE A 138 12.97 5.35 1.91
N ASP A 139 14.18 5.15 2.43
CA ASP A 139 14.84 6.14 3.29
C ASP A 139 15.11 7.46 2.55
N LEU A 140 15.58 7.40 1.30
CA LEU A 140 15.77 8.57 0.46
C LEU A 140 14.44 9.29 0.20
N LEU A 141 13.43 8.55 -0.25
CA LEU A 141 12.11 9.08 -0.59
C LEU A 141 11.42 9.69 0.63
N LYS A 142 11.49 9.03 1.80
CA LYS A 142 10.95 9.53 3.07
C LYS A 142 11.56 10.88 3.44
N LYS A 143 12.89 11.00 3.41
CA LYS A 143 13.59 12.26 3.71
C LYS A 143 13.17 13.36 2.76
N PHE A 144 13.08 13.05 1.46
CA PHE A 144 12.65 13.99 0.45
C PHE A 144 11.20 14.48 0.68
N LEU A 145 10.26 13.55 0.84
CA LEU A 145 8.85 13.85 1.07
C LEU A 145 8.63 14.70 2.33
N GLN A 146 9.30 14.35 3.43
CA GLN A 146 9.24 15.12 4.68
C GLN A 146 9.80 16.54 4.50
N LYS A 147 10.91 16.71 3.76
CA LYS A 147 11.46 18.02 3.42
C LYS A 147 10.49 18.87 2.59
N THR A 148 9.61 18.23 1.83
CA THR A 148 8.57 18.87 1.00
C THR A 148 7.20 18.98 1.70
N ASN A 149 7.17 18.88 3.04
CA ASN A 149 5.97 18.97 3.88
C ASN A 149 4.90 17.89 3.67
N VAL A 150 5.25 16.76 3.04
CA VAL A 150 4.37 15.58 3.01
C VAL A 150 4.55 14.81 4.31
N THR A 151 3.43 14.43 4.94
CA THR A 151 3.50 13.61 6.16
C THR A 151 3.94 12.21 5.79
N VAL A 152 5.03 11.72 6.39
CA VAL A 152 5.49 10.34 6.20
C VAL A 152 5.52 9.60 7.52
N LYS A 153 4.90 8.42 7.55
CA LYS A 153 4.95 7.47 8.65
C LYS A 153 5.67 6.19 8.20
N GLN A 154 6.29 5.49 9.14
CA GLN A 154 6.91 4.21 8.87
C GLN A 154 6.58 3.26 10.01
N ALA A 155 6.11 2.06 9.67
CA ALA A 155 5.82 1.04 10.65
C ALA A 155 7.10 0.36 11.15
N VAL A 156 6.99 -0.41 12.22
CA VAL A 156 8.08 -1.30 12.66
C VAL A 156 8.17 -2.50 11.72
N GLU A 157 7.05 -3.13 11.39
CA GLU A 157 7.01 -4.21 10.40
C GLU A 157 5.92 -3.94 9.35
N ASP A 158 4.65 -3.99 9.78
CA ASP A 158 3.50 -3.89 8.90
C ASP A 158 2.82 -2.51 8.99
N THR A 159 2.68 -1.85 7.85
CA THR A 159 2.01 -0.56 7.74
C THR A 159 0.49 -0.65 7.78
N ASP A 160 -0.12 -1.82 7.60
CA ASP A 160 -1.58 -1.96 7.41
C ASP A 160 -2.39 -1.32 8.55
N VAL A 161 -2.07 -1.67 9.80
CA VAL A 161 -2.71 -1.11 10.99
C VAL A 161 -2.35 0.38 11.17
N LEU A 162 -1.13 0.78 10.81
CA LEU A 162 -0.67 2.16 10.95
C LEU A 162 -1.42 3.10 10.01
N ILE A 163 -1.66 2.67 8.77
CA ILE A 163 -2.44 3.39 7.76
C ILE A 163 -3.86 3.61 8.26
N VAL A 164 -4.53 2.55 8.70
CA VAL A 164 -5.92 2.63 9.16
C VAL A 164 -6.03 3.49 10.42
N LYS A 165 -5.13 3.31 11.40
CA LYS A 165 -5.10 4.18 12.59
C LYS A 165 -4.84 5.64 12.24
N ALA A 166 -3.96 5.93 11.29
CA ALA A 166 -3.70 7.29 10.83
C ALA A 166 -4.95 7.92 10.20
N ALA A 167 -5.66 7.18 9.35
CA ALA A 167 -6.92 7.63 8.78
C ALA A 167 -7.98 7.91 9.86
N VAL A 168 -8.20 6.97 10.79
CA VAL A 168 -9.18 7.13 11.87
C VAL A 168 -8.84 8.31 12.79
N SER A 169 -7.55 8.57 13.04
CA SER A 169 -7.13 9.65 13.95
C SER A 169 -7.46 11.07 13.46
N VAL A 170 -7.66 11.26 12.16
CA VAL A 170 -7.93 12.58 11.57
C VAL A 170 -9.39 12.75 11.13
N LYS A 171 -10.27 11.78 11.44
CA LYS A 171 -11.68 11.75 11.00
C LYS A 171 -12.50 13.00 11.29
N SER A 172 -12.26 13.64 12.43
CA SER A 172 -13.00 14.85 12.83
C SER A 172 -12.46 16.14 12.22
N GLN A 173 -11.33 16.07 11.49
CA GLN A 173 -10.63 17.26 10.95
C GLN A 173 -10.93 17.50 9.46
N TYR A 174 -11.45 16.49 8.77
CA TYR A 174 -11.62 16.50 7.32
C TYR A 174 -13.03 16.07 6.94
N ASP A 175 -13.51 16.53 5.79
CA ASP A 175 -14.82 16.15 5.27
C ASP A 175 -14.81 14.68 4.85
N ASN A 176 -13.75 14.25 4.16
CA ASN A 176 -13.56 12.87 3.72
C ASN A 176 -12.11 12.41 3.90
N ILE A 177 -11.95 11.13 4.19
CA ILE A 177 -10.65 10.49 4.33
C ILE A 177 -10.58 9.28 3.43
N PHE A 178 -9.53 9.22 2.62
CA PHE A 178 -9.29 8.12 1.69
C PHE A 178 -8.05 7.33 2.12
N VAL A 179 -8.21 6.02 2.27
CA VAL A 179 -7.10 5.07 2.37
C VAL A 179 -6.85 4.51 0.97
N VAL A 180 -5.68 4.75 0.40
CA VAL A 180 -5.31 4.32 -0.95
C VAL A 180 -4.34 3.16 -0.89
N GLY A 181 -4.72 2.03 -1.50
CA GLY A 181 -3.86 0.84 -1.59
C GLY A 181 -4.56 -0.30 -2.32
N GLU A 182 -3.93 -1.47 -2.37
CA GLU A 182 -4.51 -2.68 -3.00
C GLU A 182 -4.88 -3.78 -1.99
N ASN A 183 -4.43 -3.66 -0.74
CA ASN A 183 -4.66 -4.71 0.24
C ASN A 183 -6.11 -4.67 0.77
N ILE A 184 -6.82 -5.79 0.66
CA ILE A 184 -8.16 -5.95 1.25
C ILE A 184 -8.13 -5.82 2.78
N ASP A 185 -7.00 -6.12 3.41
CA ASP A 185 -6.83 -5.99 4.86
C ASP A 185 -7.17 -4.55 5.33
N PHE A 186 -6.95 -3.52 4.49
CA PHE A 186 -7.41 -2.15 4.79
C PHE A 186 -8.91 -2.04 4.97
N LEU A 187 -9.69 -2.62 4.05
CA LEU A 187 -11.15 -2.58 4.10
C LEU A 187 -11.68 -3.37 5.30
N VAL A 188 -11.10 -4.55 5.57
CA VAL A 188 -11.48 -5.37 6.73
C VAL A 188 -11.18 -4.66 8.05
N LEU A 189 -9.98 -4.06 8.17
CA LEU A 189 -9.59 -3.30 9.36
C LEU A 189 -10.45 -2.05 9.54
N LEU A 190 -10.79 -1.34 8.46
CA LEU A 190 -11.71 -0.20 8.51
C LEU A 190 -13.09 -0.66 8.98
N THR A 191 -13.67 -1.73 8.44
CA THR A 191 -14.97 -2.27 8.88
C THR A 191 -14.96 -2.64 10.37
N GLY A 192 -13.88 -3.24 10.87
CA GLY A 192 -13.76 -3.62 12.28
C GLY A 192 -13.57 -2.43 13.23
N LEU A 193 -12.83 -1.40 12.82
CA LEU A 193 -12.48 -0.25 13.67
C LEU A 193 -13.49 0.90 13.60
N THR A 194 -14.26 1.00 12.51
CA THR A 194 -15.24 2.06 12.28
C THR A 194 -16.60 1.47 11.88
N PRO A 195 -17.37 0.91 12.84
CA PRO A 195 -18.64 0.26 12.54
C PRO A 195 -19.77 1.24 12.15
N MET A 196 -19.65 2.52 12.51
CA MET A 196 -20.64 3.56 12.18
C MET A 196 -20.35 4.21 10.83
N LYS A 197 -21.40 4.69 10.15
CA LYS A 197 -21.28 5.41 8.87
C LYS A 197 -20.40 6.65 9.04
N GLU A 198 -19.15 6.52 8.65
CA GLU A 198 -18.10 7.52 8.80
C GLU A 198 -17.66 8.01 7.42
N ASN A 199 -17.00 9.15 7.40
CA ASN A 199 -16.40 9.79 6.23
C ASN A 199 -15.09 9.11 5.77
N LEU A 200 -14.98 7.79 5.96
CA LEU A 200 -13.81 6.99 5.66
C LEU A 200 -14.08 6.11 4.46
N TYR A 201 -13.14 6.13 3.52
CA TYR A 201 -13.25 5.47 2.24
C TYR A 201 -11.97 4.70 1.95
N PHE A 202 -12.12 3.49 1.40
CA PHE A 202 -11.01 2.74 0.85
C PHE A 202 -11.03 2.85 -0.68
N GLN A 203 -9.90 3.23 -1.27
CA GLN A 203 -9.75 3.47 -2.70
C GLN A 203 -8.66 2.56 -3.27
N LYS A 204 -9.00 1.83 -4.33
CA LYS A 204 -8.07 0.97 -5.06
C LYS A 204 -8.19 1.10 -6.57
N CYS A 205 -7.18 0.63 -7.29
CA CYS A 205 -7.28 0.51 -8.74
C CYS A 205 -8.13 -0.73 -9.09
N GLY A 206 -9.16 -0.53 -9.90
CA GLY A 206 -9.95 -1.59 -10.51
C GLY A 206 -9.31 -2.12 -11.80
N ILE A 207 -9.88 -3.20 -12.31
CA ILE A 207 -9.51 -3.75 -13.62
C ILE A 207 -9.72 -2.66 -14.69
N GLY A 208 -8.74 -2.51 -15.59
CA GLY A 208 -8.79 -1.49 -16.65
C GLY A 208 -8.51 -0.06 -16.16
N GLY A 209 -7.92 0.12 -14.98
CA GLY A 209 -7.53 1.43 -14.46
C GLY A 209 -8.68 2.23 -13.84
N ARG A 210 -9.90 1.66 -13.78
CA ARG A 210 -11.05 2.32 -13.18
C ARG A 210 -10.88 2.43 -11.67
N LEU A 211 -11.05 3.63 -11.12
CA LEU A 211 -10.98 3.83 -9.68
C LEU A 211 -12.18 3.18 -8.98
N MET A 212 -11.93 2.35 -7.97
CA MET A 212 -12.96 1.72 -7.15
C MET A 212 -12.86 2.28 -5.73
N CYS A 213 -14.01 2.67 -5.17
CA CYS A 213 -14.12 3.20 -3.82
C CYS A 213 -15.05 2.29 -3.00
N TYR A 214 -14.74 2.09 -1.72
CA TYR A 214 -15.49 1.24 -0.81
C TYR A 214 -15.70 1.99 0.51
N THR A 215 -16.84 1.75 1.15
CA THR A 215 -17.07 2.20 2.53
C THR A 215 -17.00 1.00 3.47
N PRO A 216 -16.63 1.21 4.75
CA PRO A 216 -16.58 0.13 5.74
C PRO A 216 -17.94 -0.57 5.94
N GLN A 217 -19.05 0.11 5.60
CA GLN A 217 -20.43 -0.38 5.74
C GLN A 217 -21.01 -1.03 4.48
N CYS A 218 -20.25 -1.15 3.38
CA CYS A 218 -20.75 -1.83 2.19
C CYS A 218 -21.10 -3.27 2.56
N HIS A 219 -22.41 -3.58 2.57
CA HIS A 219 -22.96 -4.86 2.98
C HIS A 219 -22.21 -6.02 2.32
N LEU A 220 -21.86 -7.03 3.13
CA LEU A 220 -21.43 -8.32 2.60
C LEU A 220 -22.51 -8.80 1.64
N ASN A 221 -22.15 -8.99 0.37
CA ASN A 221 -23.06 -9.44 -0.66
C ASN A 221 -23.56 -10.83 -0.25
N THR A 222 -24.78 -10.92 0.29
CA THR A 222 -25.36 -12.17 0.83
C THR A 222 -25.65 -13.21 -0.26
N ASN A 223 -25.38 -12.88 -1.53
CA ASN A 223 -25.64 -13.71 -2.69
C ASN A 223 -24.43 -14.57 -3.12
N SER A 224 -23.40 -14.71 -2.27
CA SER A 224 -22.22 -15.56 -2.56
C SER A 224 -22.20 -16.88 -1.79
N ALA A 225 -23.32 -17.25 -1.17
CA ALA A 225 -23.53 -18.52 -0.50
C ALA A 225 -24.73 -19.27 -1.09
N GLU A 226 -24.64 -19.62 -2.38
CA GLU A 226 -25.39 -20.73 -2.98
C GLU A 226 -24.47 -21.49 -3.94
#